data_AF-A0A0M9G6R7-F1
#
_entry.id   AF-A0A0M9G6R7-F1
#
_cell.length_a   1.000
_cell.length_b   1.000
_cell.length_c   1.000
_cell.angle_alpha   90.00
_cell.angle_beta   90.00
_cell.angle_gamma   90.00
#
_symmetry.space_group_name_H-M   'P 1'
#
loop_
_entity.id
_entity.type
_entity.pdbx_description
1 polymer ?
#
loop_
_entity_poly.entity_id
_entity_poly.type
_entity_poly.pdbx_seq_one_letter_code
_entity_poly.pdbx_strand_id
1 'polypeptide(L)'
;MSLPFRCFRVLQVIRSGNALRFHAAYGAKALSHEDMTARFGSHTVNRDELALLEETEKCIAKWRLNKWEFRIPPLLNPAEREKVMLQQDILKSFCLNQADERKHVLHDIEIVVSLTGISADSVREKTRAWLQEEASKLRWKGEVNKAKELRDAFLRLEVYGSRDYRLLDRICCMYGLGMQGTFDEAFNNIIVQDPSTGKLSVDESNPFVELQAYIISRYPQIDIIHDFLGFNIVSGYRSSLSRFLVQCLAAKNNLTNPVSNSRVLLQVNASKEVLFDFGDSRGQIAQDDSVYGLPDFMYVRGSDIFLITIAAESHWLRKRQVPHAKQLEGIARRGSFVLGIPFEKVRIRNVLLPPNYVDAASLRRLTENVLEMAPDVVTKTAPWSSLYEKELDTKDVDYCELERTVNEEEWLTL
;
A
#
# COMPACT_ATOMS: atom_id res chain seq x y z
N MET A 1 63.61 -1.87 44.88
CA MET A 1 62.93 -3.17 45.06
C MET A 1 61.61 -3.11 44.35
N SER A 2 61.52 -3.80 43.23
CA SER A 2 60.34 -4.00 42.39
C SER A 2 59.58 -5.22 42.86
N LEU A 3 58.24 -5.13 42.90
CA LEU A 3 57.22 -6.21 42.85
C LEU A 3 55.82 -5.60 43.10
N PRO A 4 54.71 -6.17 42.61
CA PRO A 4 54.25 -5.97 41.23
C PRO A 4 52.81 -5.39 41.14
N PHE A 5 52.52 -4.76 40.00
CA PHE A 5 51.16 -4.41 39.57
C PHE A 5 50.30 -5.67 39.43
N ARG A 6 49.35 -5.89 40.35
CA ARG A 6 48.21 -6.77 40.10
C ARG A 6 47.10 -5.96 39.45
N CYS A 7 47.11 -5.94 38.12
CA CYS A 7 45.93 -5.63 37.32
C CYS A 7 44.84 -6.65 37.65
N PHE A 8 43.90 -6.29 38.53
CA PHE A 8 42.60 -6.95 38.56
C PHE A 8 41.81 -6.47 37.34
N ARG A 9 42.04 -7.13 36.19
CA ARG A 9 41.03 -7.22 35.14
C ARG A 9 39.88 -8.04 35.72
N VAL A 10 38.97 -7.37 36.43
CA VAL A 10 37.62 -7.88 36.56
C VAL A 10 37.01 -7.72 35.16
N LEU A 11 37.10 -8.79 34.38
CA LEU A 11 36.15 -9.03 33.29
C LEU A 11 34.78 -9.09 33.97
N GLN A 12 34.11 -7.94 34.03
CA GLN A 12 32.66 -7.94 34.08
C GLN A 12 32.23 -8.63 32.80
N VAL A 13 32.03 -9.95 32.91
CA VAL A 13 31.05 -10.66 32.10
C VAL A 13 29.75 -9.92 32.41
N ILE A 14 29.45 -8.92 31.58
CA ILE A 14 28.13 -8.35 31.46
C ILE A 14 27.30 -9.55 31.03
N ARG A 15 26.68 -10.22 32.01
CA ARG A 15 25.47 -10.98 31.75
C ARG A 15 24.58 -10.00 31.01
N SER A 16 24.37 -10.26 29.74
CA SER A 16 23.40 -9.60 28.88
C SER A 16 22.01 -9.84 29.47
N GLY A 17 21.71 -9.11 30.54
CA GLY A 17 20.36 -8.72 30.85
C GLY A 17 19.97 -7.79 29.72
N ASN A 18 19.45 -8.38 28.64
CA ASN A 18 18.73 -7.66 27.60
C ASN A 18 17.67 -6.83 28.33
N ALA A 19 17.95 -5.55 28.54
CA ALA A 19 16.90 -4.59 28.75
C ALA A 19 16.12 -4.57 27.45
N LEU A 20 15.08 -5.41 27.36
CA LEU A 20 14.05 -5.43 26.33
C LEU A 20 13.52 -4.01 26.21
N ARG A 21 14.10 -3.25 25.27
CA ARG A 21 13.63 -1.91 24.99
C ARG A 21 12.65 -2.06 23.84
N PHE A 22 11.38 -1.98 24.19
CA PHE A 22 10.21 -1.87 23.31
C PHE A 22 10.27 -0.65 22.34
N HIS A 23 11.43 -0.14 21.95
CA HIS A 23 11.68 1.15 21.29
C HIS A 23 12.91 1.03 20.37
N ALA A 24 13.10 1.99 19.47
CA ALA A 24 14.27 2.07 18.62
C ALA A 24 15.56 2.07 19.45
N ALA A 25 16.43 1.10 19.18
CA ALA A 25 17.72 0.92 19.84
C ALA A 25 18.88 1.32 18.92
N TYR A 26 20.09 1.44 19.49
CA TYR A 26 21.31 1.64 18.71
C TYR A 26 21.54 0.41 17.80
N GLY A 27 21.53 0.62 16.49
CA GLY A 27 21.59 -0.45 15.48
C GLY A 27 20.26 -0.82 14.85
N ALA A 28 19.12 -0.25 15.30
CA ALA A 28 17.86 -0.37 14.57
C ALA A 28 17.98 0.31 13.20
N LYS A 29 17.38 -0.30 12.18
CA LYS A 29 17.28 0.24 10.82
C LYS A 29 15.87 0.01 10.28
N ALA A 30 15.43 0.91 9.40
CA ALA A 30 14.30 0.61 8.53
C ALA A 30 14.68 -0.58 7.63
N LEU A 31 13.73 -1.47 7.40
CA LEU A 31 13.91 -2.71 6.65
C LEU A 31 13.52 -2.48 5.19
N SER A 32 14.26 -3.09 4.27
CA SER A 32 13.80 -3.27 2.89
C SER A 32 12.85 -4.47 2.79
N HIS A 33 12.17 -4.63 1.64
CA HIS A 33 11.38 -5.83 1.39
C HIS A 33 12.23 -7.12 1.44
N GLU A 34 13.50 -7.06 1.01
CA GLU A 34 14.44 -8.18 1.10
C GLU A 34 14.78 -8.51 2.56
N ASP A 35 15.01 -7.49 3.39
CA ASP A 35 15.23 -7.67 4.83
C ASP A 35 13.99 -8.28 5.51
N MET A 36 12.78 -7.82 5.15
CA MET A 36 11.51 -8.38 5.65
C MET A 36 11.39 -9.86 5.26
N THR A 37 11.69 -10.20 4.01
CA THR A 37 11.65 -11.57 3.52
C THR A 37 12.65 -12.46 4.23
N ALA A 38 13.88 -11.99 4.43
CA ALA A 38 14.90 -12.72 5.16
C ALA A 38 14.52 -12.95 6.64
N ARG A 39 13.84 -11.97 7.26
CA ARG A 39 13.49 -12.00 8.67
C ARG A 39 12.25 -12.84 8.97
N PHE A 40 11.21 -12.74 8.14
CA PHE A 40 9.91 -13.35 8.42
C PHE A 40 9.55 -14.52 7.49
N GLY A 41 10.18 -14.63 6.31
CA GLY A 41 9.77 -15.57 5.25
C GLY A 41 9.96 -17.05 5.55
N SER A 42 10.71 -17.42 6.59
CA SER A 42 10.93 -18.82 7.01
C SER A 42 9.88 -19.34 8.00
N HIS A 43 8.99 -18.49 8.51
CA HIS A 43 8.00 -18.90 9.50
C HIS A 43 6.78 -19.53 8.82
N THR A 44 6.39 -20.72 9.30
CA THR A 44 5.17 -21.38 8.84
C THR A 44 3.98 -20.91 9.66
N VAL A 45 2.93 -20.43 8.99
CA VAL A 45 1.73 -19.88 9.64
C VAL A 45 0.50 -20.66 9.19
N ASN A 46 -0.16 -21.32 10.15
CA ASN A 46 -1.39 -22.10 9.95
C ASN A 46 -2.60 -21.43 10.62
N ARG A 47 -2.70 -20.11 10.52
CA ARG A 47 -3.81 -19.33 11.09
C ARG A 47 -4.55 -18.55 10.01
N ASP A 48 -5.81 -18.26 10.29
CA ASP A 48 -6.68 -17.45 9.42
C ASP A 48 -6.18 -16.01 9.34
N GLU A 49 -6.14 -15.47 8.13
CA GLU A 49 -5.64 -14.11 7.84
C GLU A 49 -6.41 -13.04 8.60
N LEU A 50 -7.74 -13.07 8.50
CA LEU A 50 -8.60 -12.06 9.11
C LEU A 50 -8.54 -12.14 10.63
N ALA A 51 -8.47 -13.35 11.20
CA ALA A 51 -8.32 -13.53 12.63
C ALA A 51 -6.99 -12.94 13.14
N LEU A 52 -5.87 -13.22 12.47
CA LEU A 52 -4.56 -12.66 12.81
C LEU A 52 -4.55 -11.13 12.70
N LEU A 53 -5.05 -10.59 11.59
CA LEU A 53 -5.12 -9.15 11.38
C LEU A 53 -5.95 -8.45 12.46
N GLU A 54 -7.14 -8.97 12.76
CA GLU A 54 -8.01 -8.41 13.81
C GLU A 54 -7.37 -8.51 15.21
N GLU A 55 -6.61 -9.57 15.50
CA GLU A 55 -5.88 -9.74 16.76
C GLU A 55 -4.77 -8.69 16.91
N THR A 56 -3.97 -8.50 15.85
CA THR A 56 -2.94 -7.47 15.80
C THR A 56 -3.53 -6.06 15.95
N GLU A 57 -4.61 -5.76 15.22
CA GLU A 57 -5.31 -4.47 15.32
C GLU A 57 -5.93 -4.23 16.71
N LYS A 58 -6.48 -5.28 17.36
CA LYS A 58 -6.95 -5.20 18.75
C LYS A 58 -5.83 -4.80 19.71
N CYS A 59 -4.60 -5.26 19.49
CA CYS A 59 -3.45 -4.86 20.30
C CYS A 59 -3.14 -3.37 20.11
N ILE A 60 -3.05 -2.90 18.87
CA ILE A 60 -2.77 -1.49 18.54
C ILE A 60 -3.87 -0.56 19.10
N ALA A 61 -5.14 -0.95 18.99
CA ALA A 61 -6.26 -0.15 19.50
C ALA A 61 -6.22 0.08 21.02
N LYS A 62 -5.47 -0.74 21.78
CA LYS A 62 -5.26 -0.58 23.22
C LYS A 62 -4.04 0.29 23.54
N TRP A 63 -3.22 0.64 22.55
CA TRP A 63 -2.04 1.47 22.77
C TRP A 63 -2.44 2.92 23.09
N ARG A 64 -1.68 3.51 24.01
CA ARG A 64 -1.71 4.97 24.23
C ARG A 64 -0.79 5.66 23.22
N LEU A 65 -0.97 6.96 23.03
CA LEU A 65 -0.19 7.74 22.06
C LEU A 65 1.34 7.66 22.30
N ASN A 66 1.77 7.51 23.55
CA ASN A 66 3.18 7.36 23.89
C ASN A 66 3.84 6.06 23.37
N LYS A 67 3.05 5.02 23.04
CA LYS A 67 3.59 3.79 22.41
C LYS A 67 4.12 4.02 21.00
N TRP A 68 3.74 5.14 20.37
CA TRP A 68 4.26 5.55 19.06
C TRP A 68 5.56 6.35 19.18
N GLU A 69 5.95 6.76 20.39
CA GLU A 69 7.18 7.53 20.60
C GLU A 69 8.42 6.61 20.56
N PHE A 70 9.58 7.18 20.26
CA PHE A 70 10.88 6.50 20.16
C PHE A 70 10.86 5.26 19.26
N ARG A 71 10.17 5.33 18.12
CA ARG A 71 10.15 4.28 17.09
C ARG A 71 11.04 4.58 15.89
N ILE A 72 11.48 5.82 15.74
CA ILE A 72 12.37 6.25 14.66
C ILE A 72 13.82 5.87 15.00
N PRO A 73 14.54 5.18 14.11
CA PRO A 73 15.94 4.85 14.33
C PRO A 73 16.82 6.09 14.57
N PRO A 74 17.70 6.08 15.60
CA PRO A 74 18.40 7.29 16.04
C PRO A 74 19.55 7.73 15.13
N LEU A 75 20.06 6.85 14.26
CA LEU A 75 21.26 7.08 13.44
C LEU A 75 20.95 7.45 11.98
N LEU A 76 19.69 7.79 11.67
CA LEU A 76 19.32 8.27 10.34
C LEU A 76 19.85 9.67 10.09
N ASN A 77 20.18 9.97 8.83
CA ASN A 77 20.46 11.35 8.44
C ASN A 77 19.20 12.23 8.59
N PRO A 78 19.30 13.55 8.75
CA PRO A 78 18.14 14.40 9.04
C PRO A 78 17.01 14.31 8.00
N ALA A 79 17.35 14.26 6.71
CA ALA A 79 16.35 14.22 5.62
C ALA A 79 15.60 12.87 5.55
N GLU A 80 16.31 11.76 5.71
CA GLU A 80 15.69 10.43 5.81
C GLU A 80 14.87 10.31 7.08
N ARG A 81 15.39 10.84 8.19
CA ARG A 81 14.68 10.85 9.46
C ARG A 81 13.32 11.50 9.30
N GLU A 82 13.24 12.71 8.75
CA GLU A 82 11.97 13.42 8.50
C GLU A 82 10.98 12.60 7.67
N LYS A 83 11.44 11.99 6.58
CA LYS A 83 10.61 11.11 5.73
C LYS A 83 10.09 9.89 6.50
N VAL A 84 10.93 9.27 7.32
CA VAL A 84 10.57 8.15 8.18
C VAL A 84 9.57 8.60 9.26
N MET A 85 9.73 9.78 9.86
CA MET A 85 8.76 10.33 10.81
C MET A 85 7.40 10.53 10.13
N LEU A 86 7.38 11.13 8.94
CA LEU A 86 6.16 11.36 8.18
C LEU A 86 5.46 10.05 7.81
N GLN A 87 6.23 9.04 7.35
CA GLN A 87 5.69 7.72 7.09
C GLN A 87 5.09 7.09 8.35
N GLN A 88 5.77 7.19 9.50
CA GLN A 88 5.25 6.69 10.77
C GLN A 88 3.96 7.42 11.18
N ASP A 89 3.88 8.73 10.98
CA ASP A 89 2.68 9.52 11.30
C ASP A 89 1.48 9.15 10.41
N ILE A 90 1.72 8.82 9.14
CA ILE A 90 0.70 8.29 8.22
C ILE A 90 0.20 6.92 8.71
N LEU A 91 1.11 6.00 9.01
CA LEU A 91 0.76 4.66 9.53
C LEU A 91 0.01 4.75 10.86
N LYS A 92 0.46 5.63 11.76
CA LYS A 92 -0.20 5.92 13.04
C LYS A 92 -1.61 6.45 12.82
N SER A 93 -1.78 7.46 11.97
CA SER A 93 -3.08 8.06 11.68
C SER A 93 -4.05 7.03 11.10
N PHE A 94 -3.57 6.18 10.19
CA PHE A 94 -4.34 5.07 9.67
C PHE A 94 -4.79 4.10 10.77
N CYS A 95 -3.87 3.66 11.64
CA CYS A 95 -4.19 2.75 12.74
C CYS A 95 -5.21 3.33 13.72
N LEU A 96 -5.10 4.62 14.04
CA LEU A 96 -6.03 5.31 14.94
C LEU A 96 -7.42 5.43 14.31
N ASN A 97 -7.51 5.84 13.04
CA ASN A 97 -8.77 5.91 12.31
C ASN A 97 -9.43 4.52 12.22
N GLN A 98 -8.66 3.48 11.88
CA GLN A 98 -9.15 2.11 11.84
C GLN A 98 -9.65 1.63 13.21
N ALA A 99 -8.97 1.99 14.30
CA ALA A 99 -9.41 1.66 15.65
C ALA A 99 -10.74 2.35 16.01
N ASP A 100 -10.94 3.60 15.58
CA ASP A 100 -12.19 4.34 15.80
C ASP A 100 -13.34 3.84 14.92
N GLU A 101 -13.10 3.59 13.62
CA GLU A 101 -14.06 2.94 12.72
C GLU A 101 -14.50 1.59 13.28
N ARG A 102 -13.56 0.78 13.77
CA ARG A 102 -13.86 -0.52 14.38
C ARG A 102 -14.71 -0.38 15.65
N LYS A 103 -14.53 0.66 16.46
CA LYS A 103 -15.41 0.92 17.62
C LYS A 103 -16.83 1.22 17.17
N HIS A 104 -17.01 2.02 16.11
CA HIS A 104 -18.33 2.31 15.56
C HIS A 104 -19.01 1.05 15.00
N VAL A 105 -18.26 0.20 14.28
CA VAL A 105 -18.78 -1.08 13.79
C VAL A 105 -19.20 -2.00 14.94
N LEU A 106 -18.38 -2.13 15.98
CA LEU A 106 -18.73 -2.95 17.15
C LEU A 106 -19.96 -2.40 17.89
N HIS A 107 -20.06 -1.08 18.02
CA HIS A 107 -21.22 -0.43 18.61
C HIS A 107 -22.51 -0.68 17.81
N ASP A 108 -22.46 -0.57 16.49
CA ASP A 108 -23.60 -0.87 15.63
C ASP A 108 -24.00 -2.36 15.71
N ILE A 109 -23.03 -3.28 15.83
CA ILE A 109 -23.30 -4.71 16.08
C ILE A 109 -24.00 -4.89 17.43
N GLU A 110 -23.54 -4.24 18.49
CA GLU A 110 -24.16 -4.29 19.82
C GLU A 110 -25.60 -3.75 19.81
N ILE A 111 -25.87 -2.68 19.06
CA ILE A 111 -27.23 -2.16 18.85
C ILE A 111 -28.11 -3.24 18.20
N VAL A 112 -27.66 -3.85 17.09
CA VAL A 112 -28.44 -4.89 16.40
C VAL A 112 -28.70 -6.08 17.33
N VAL A 113 -27.67 -6.55 18.04
CA VAL A 113 -27.77 -7.67 18.99
C VAL A 113 -28.75 -7.36 20.12
N SER A 114 -28.64 -6.18 20.74
CA SER A 114 -29.50 -5.80 21.88
C SER A 114 -30.96 -5.60 21.48
N LEU A 115 -31.24 -5.12 20.27
CA LEU A 115 -32.59 -4.87 19.78
C LEU A 115 -33.28 -6.12 19.23
N THR A 116 -32.54 -7.08 18.69
CA THR A 116 -33.10 -8.27 18.03
C THR A 116 -32.86 -9.58 18.78
N GLY A 117 -31.91 -9.61 19.72
CA GLY A 117 -31.57 -10.79 20.52
C GLY A 117 -30.77 -11.86 19.77
N ILE A 118 -30.27 -11.57 18.57
CA ILE A 118 -29.40 -12.50 17.82
C ILE A 118 -27.97 -12.48 18.34
N SER A 119 -27.16 -13.49 17.99
CA SER A 119 -25.73 -13.48 18.32
C SER A 119 -24.96 -12.48 17.45
N ALA A 120 -23.93 -11.85 18.03
CA ALA A 120 -23.07 -10.88 17.34
C ALA A 120 -22.45 -11.45 16.05
N ASP A 121 -22.01 -12.71 16.10
CA ASP A 121 -21.41 -13.38 14.95
C ASP A 121 -22.40 -13.53 13.77
N SER A 122 -23.69 -13.71 14.07
CA SER A 122 -24.73 -13.90 13.06
C SER A 122 -25.21 -12.61 12.39
N VAL A 123 -24.86 -11.43 12.93
CA VAL A 123 -25.32 -10.12 12.43
C VAL A 123 -24.89 -9.91 10.97
N ARG A 124 -23.63 -10.24 10.67
CA ARG A 124 -23.00 -10.02 9.36
C ARG A 124 -23.58 -10.89 8.24
N GLU A 125 -24.23 -12.00 8.59
CA GLU A 125 -24.85 -12.92 7.63
C GLU A 125 -26.29 -12.54 7.28
N LYS A 126 -26.87 -11.55 7.97
CA LYS A 126 -28.27 -11.17 7.79
C LYS A 126 -28.47 -10.35 6.53
N THR A 127 -29.67 -10.46 5.96
CA THR A 127 -30.06 -9.79 4.73
C THR A 127 -30.98 -8.60 5.00
N ARG A 128 -31.16 -7.74 3.99
CA ARG A 128 -32.15 -6.65 4.05
C ARG A 128 -33.59 -7.15 4.25
N ALA A 129 -33.93 -8.36 3.80
CA ALA A 129 -35.24 -8.96 4.05
C ALA A 129 -35.45 -9.25 5.54
N TRP A 130 -34.44 -9.84 6.18
CA TRP A 130 -34.45 -10.05 7.64
C TRP A 130 -34.59 -8.73 8.41
N LEU A 131 -33.88 -7.68 7.98
CA LEU A 131 -34.01 -6.35 8.57
C LEU A 131 -35.45 -5.81 8.48
N GLN A 132 -36.11 -5.98 7.32
CA GLN A 132 -37.49 -5.53 7.12
C GLN A 132 -38.46 -6.23 8.08
N GLU A 133 -38.29 -7.52 8.31
CA GLU A 133 -39.09 -8.28 9.26
C GLU A 133 -38.88 -7.79 10.70
N GLU A 134 -37.63 -7.68 11.16
CA GLU A 134 -37.31 -7.26 12.53
C GLU A 134 -37.70 -5.81 12.80
N ALA A 135 -37.44 -4.89 11.86
CA ALA A 135 -37.88 -3.51 11.98
C ALA A 135 -39.42 -3.40 12.03
N SER A 136 -40.13 -4.25 11.27
CA SER A 136 -41.60 -4.29 11.29
C SER A 136 -42.13 -4.84 12.62
N LYS A 137 -41.49 -5.86 13.21
CA LYS A 137 -41.83 -6.37 14.55
C LYS A 137 -41.69 -5.28 15.61
N LEU A 138 -40.61 -4.51 15.59
CA LEU A 138 -40.41 -3.39 16.52
C LEU A 138 -41.45 -2.28 16.33
N ARG A 139 -41.78 -1.93 15.08
CA ARG A 139 -42.84 -0.96 14.78
C ARG A 139 -44.22 -1.43 15.23
N TRP A 140 -44.54 -2.71 15.03
CA TRP A 140 -45.80 -3.31 15.45
C TRP A 140 -45.98 -3.26 16.97
N LYS A 141 -44.88 -3.38 17.73
CA LYS A 141 -44.85 -3.20 19.18
C LYS A 141 -44.93 -1.73 19.63
N GLY A 142 -44.98 -0.77 18.70
CA GLY A 142 -44.98 0.67 18.98
C GLY A 142 -43.60 1.27 19.23
N GLU A 143 -42.51 0.50 19.09
CA GLU A 143 -41.14 0.94 19.37
C GLU A 143 -40.46 1.58 18.14
N VAL A 144 -41.06 2.66 17.62
CA VAL A 144 -40.65 3.27 16.34
C VAL A 144 -39.20 3.78 16.36
N ASN A 145 -38.73 4.34 17.47
CA ASN A 145 -37.36 4.86 17.60
C ASN A 145 -36.32 3.72 17.51
N LYS A 146 -36.56 2.61 18.20
CA LYS A 146 -35.69 1.42 18.13
C LYS A 146 -35.69 0.81 16.73
N ALA A 147 -36.84 0.80 16.05
CA ALA A 147 -36.90 0.33 14.67
C ALA A 147 -36.10 1.21 13.71
N LYS A 148 -36.07 2.53 13.93
CA LYS A 148 -35.22 3.45 13.16
C LYS A 148 -33.74 3.23 13.45
N GLU A 149 -33.39 3.13 14.72
CA GLU A 149 -32.02 2.88 15.18
C GLU A 149 -31.45 1.57 14.62
N LEU A 150 -32.23 0.48 14.70
CA LEU A 150 -31.89 -0.81 14.09
C LEU A 150 -31.61 -0.68 12.59
N ARG A 151 -32.49 0.02 11.86
CA ARG A 151 -32.34 0.23 10.42
C ARG A 151 -31.08 1.03 10.10
N ASP A 152 -30.87 2.14 10.80
CA ASP A 152 -29.75 3.04 10.51
C ASP A 152 -28.40 2.38 10.87
N ALA A 153 -28.33 1.61 11.97
CA ALA A 153 -27.16 0.79 12.32
C ALA A 153 -26.89 -0.31 11.29
N PHE A 154 -27.92 -1.06 10.88
CA PHE A 154 -27.77 -2.13 9.90
C PHE A 154 -27.30 -1.61 8.53
N LEU A 155 -27.82 -0.48 8.07
CA LEU A 155 -27.42 0.12 6.79
C LEU A 155 -25.95 0.58 6.81
N ARG A 156 -25.43 1.07 7.94
CA ARG A 156 -23.99 1.36 8.08
C ARG A 156 -23.15 0.09 8.08
N LEU A 157 -23.60 -0.96 8.79
CA LEU A 157 -22.92 -2.25 8.80
C LEU A 157 -22.88 -2.94 7.44
N GLU A 158 -23.86 -2.69 6.57
CA GLU A 158 -23.83 -3.20 5.19
C GLU A 158 -22.66 -2.64 4.38
N VAL A 159 -22.23 -1.40 4.67
CA VAL A 159 -21.12 -0.74 3.98
C VAL A 159 -19.79 -1.04 4.67
N TYR A 160 -19.73 -0.94 6.01
CA TYR A 160 -18.48 -0.96 6.78
C TYR A 160 -18.28 -2.22 7.62
N GLY A 161 -19.31 -3.05 7.77
CA GLY A 161 -19.34 -4.15 8.74
C GLY A 161 -18.64 -5.43 8.28
N SER A 162 -18.22 -5.49 7.01
CA SER A 162 -17.50 -6.64 6.47
C SER A 162 -16.12 -6.78 7.12
N ARG A 163 -15.69 -8.02 7.39
CA ARG A 163 -14.38 -8.29 8.03
C ARG A 163 -13.20 -7.93 7.13
N ASP A 164 -13.40 -8.00 5.82
CA ASP A 164 -12.43 -7.67 4.77
C ASP A 164 -12.57 -6.22 4.27
N TYR A 165 -13.39 -5.38 4.91
CA TYR A 165 -13.44 -3.96 4.59
C TYR A 165 -12.03 -3.35 4.67
N ARG A 166 -11.59 -2.75 3.56
CA ARG A 166 -10.25 -2.17 3.35
C ARG A 166 -9.11 -3.12 3.69
N LEU A 167 -9.26 -4.41 3.36
CA LEU A 167 -8.29 -5.46 3.69
C LEU A 167 -6.87 -5.11 3.24
N LEU A 168 -6.69 -4.69 1.97
CA LEU A 168 -5.36 -4.36 1.45
C LEU A 168 -4.73 -3.17 2.17
N ASP A 169 -5.47 -2.09 2.42
CA ASP A 169 -4.96 -0.95 3.20
C ASP A 169 -4.47 -1.39 4.59
N ARG A 170 -5.25 -2.23 5.28
CA ARG A 170 -4.96 -2.71 6.63
C ARG A 170 -3.73 -3.62 6.65
N ILE A 171 -3.64 -4.55 5.71
CA ILE A 171 -2.47 -5.42 5.52
C ILE A 171 -1.23 -4.59 5.20
N CYS A 172 -1.31 -3.65 4.25
CA CYS A 172 -0.20 -2.77 3.90
C CYS A 172 0.21 -1.85 5.05
N CYS A 173 -0.74 -1.40 5.89
CA CYS A 173 -0.41 -0.66 7.10
C CYS A 173 0.40 -1.52 8.08
N MET A 174 -0.02 -2.77 8.33
CA MET A 174 0.73 -3.69 9.19
C MET A 174 2.11 -4.01 8.59
N TYR A 175 2.18 -4.28 7.29
CA TYR A 175 3.44 -4.45 6.57
C TYR A 175 4.36 -3.23 6.71
N GLY A 176 3.81 -2.02 6.57
CA GLY A 176 4.52 -0.75 6.76
C GLY A 176 5.07 -0.58 8.18
N LEU A 177 4.32 -0.99 9.21
CA LEU A 177 4.84 -1.04 10.59
C LEU A 177 6.01 -2.04 10.72
N GLY A 178 5.94 -3.16 10.00
CA GLY A 178 7.02 -4.16 9.96
C GLY A 178 8.28 -3.60 9.30
N MET A 179 8.12 -2.89 8.18
CA MET A 179 9.19 -2.21 7.45
C MET A 179 9.91 -1.15 8.30
N GLN A 180 9.26 -0.57 9.32
CA GLN A 180 9.96 0.33 10.27
C GLN A 180 10.99 -0.43 11.14
N GLY A 181 10.82 -1.74 11.33
CA GLY A 181 11.76 -2.61 12.05
C GLY A 181 11.84 -2.40 13.56
N THR A 182 11.00 -1.54 14.14
CA THR A 182 11.05 -1.13 15.56
C THR A 182 9.79 -1.44 16.35
N PHE A 183 8.77 -2.02 15.71
CA PHE A 183 7.48 -2.30 16.33
C PHE A 183 7.30 -3.74 16.82
N ASP A 184 8.12 -4.69 16.37
CA ASP A 184 7.89 -6.12 16.59
C ASP A 184 7.72 -6.49 18.07
N GLU A 185 8.59 -5.97 18.93
CA GLU A 185 8.57 -6.24 20.37
C GLU A 185 7.40 -5.54 21.09
N ALA A 186 6.71 -4.59 20.43
CA ALA A 186 5.59 -3.88 21.04
C ALA A 186 4.30 -4.72 21.15
N PHE A 187 4.28 -5.91 20.53
CA PHE A 187 3.11 -6.78 20.44
C PHE A 187 3.14 -8.01 21.34
N ASN A 188 4.23 -8.23 22.09
CA ASN A 188 4.37 -9.38 23.00
C ASN A 188 4.67 -8.92 24.43
N ASN A 189 4.84 -9.89 25.35
CA ASN A 189 5.14 -9.66 26.76
C ASN A 189 4.07 -8.84 27.49
N ILE A 190 2.80 -9.10 27.16
CA ILE A 190 1.66 -8.41 27.75
C ILE A 190 1.18 -9.18 28.98
N ILE A 191 1.00 -8.49 30.11
CA ILE A 191 0.39 -9.10 31.29
C ILE A 191 -1.12 -9.20 31.05
N VAL A 192 -1.65 -10.42 31.06
CA VAL A 192 -3.06 -10.72 30.84
C VAL A 192 -3.66 -11.35 32.09
N GLN A 193 -4.95 -11.11 32.30
CA GLN A 193 -5.74 -11.75 33.35
C GLN A 193 -6.68 -12.76 32.73
N ASP A 194 -6.64 -14.00 33.20
CA ASP A 194 -7.63 -15.00 32.83
C ASP A 194 -9.01 -14.58 33.37
N PRO A 195 -10.02 -14.37 32.52
CA PRO A 195 -11.34 -13.91 32.95
C PRO A 195 -12.09 -14.93 33.81
N SER A 196 -11.75 -16.22 33.73
CA SER A 196 -12.41 -17.28 34.50
C SER A 196 -11.77 -17.53 35.86
N THR A 197 -10.43 -17.47 35.94
CA THR A 197 -9.68 -17.76 37.17
C THR A 197 -9.14 -16.53 37.89
N GLY A 198 -9.15 -15.37 37.21
CA GLY A 198 -8.56 -14.12 37.71
C GLY A 198 -7.03 -14.13 37.80
N LYS A 199 -6.35 -15.22 37.40
CA LYS A 199 -4.90 -15.35 37.48
C LYS A 199 -4.21 -14.45 36.46
N LEU A 200 -3.09 -13.87 36.87
CA LEU A 200 -2.23 -13.07 36.00
C LEU A 200 -1.15 -13.96 35.38
N SER A 201 -0.97 -13.85 34.08
CA SER A 201 0.12 -14.49 33.33
C SER A 201 0.75 -13.49 32.36
N VAL A 202 1.95 -13.80 31.89
CA VAL A 202 2.59 -13.06 30.80
C VAL A 202 2.32 -13.81 29.51
N ASP A 203 1.71 -13.12 28.54
CA ASP A 203 1.52 -13.63 27.20
C ASP A 203 2.76 -13.32 26.35
N GLU A 204 3.47 -14.38 25.97
CA GLU A 204 4.68 -14.32 25.14
C GLU A 204 4.36 -14.44 23.64
N SER A 205 3.09 -14.70 23.27
CA SER A 205 2.68 -14.77 21.87
C SER A 205 2.91 -13.43 21.17
N ASN A 206 3.18 -13.50 19.85
CA ASN A 206 3.40 -12.31 19.03
C ASN A 206 2.59 -12.41 17.73
N PRO A 207 1.30 -12.00 17.76
CA PRO A 207 0.44 -12.07 16.58
C PRO A 207 0.95 -11.18 15.43
N PHE A 208 1.72 -10.13 15.73
CA PHE A 208 2.30 -9.27 14.70
C PHE A 208 3.38 -10.00 13.88
N VAL A 209 4.28 -10.73 14.54
CA VAL A 209 5.32 -11.51 13.84
C VAL A 209 4.69 -12.62 12.98
N GLU A 210 3.67 -13.29 13.50
CA GLU A 210 2.89 -14.28 12.73
C GLU A 210 2.21 -13.64 11.52
N LEU A 211 1.62 -12.45 11.68
CA LEU A 211 1.01 -11.71 10.58
C LEU A 211 2.03 -11.29 9.53
N GLN A 212 3.21 -10.76 9.91
CA GLN A 212 4.25 -10.40 8.94
C GLN A 212 4.71 -11.61 8.12
N ALA A 213 4.91 -12.76 8.77
CA ALA A 213 5.24 -14.00 8.09
C ALA A 213 4.14 -14.47 7.12
N TYR A 214 2.87 -14.35 7.54
CA TYR A 214 1.73 -14.64 6.68
C TYR A 214 1.73 -13.74 5.44
N ILE A 215 1.88 -12.42 5.63
CA ILE A 215 1.88 -11.43 4.56
C ILE A 215 2.98 -11.73 3.54
N ILE A 216 4.22 -11.90 3.99
CA ILE A 216 5.37 -12.16 3.11
C ILE A 216 5.21 -13.47 2.33
N SER A 217 4.69 -14.52 2.97
CA SER A 217 4.55 -15.83 2.32
C SER A 217 3.39 -15.91 1.33
N ARG A 218 2.33 -15.10 1.51
CA ARG A 218 1.09 -15.17 0.71
C ARG A 218 0.92 -14.03 -0.30
N TYR A 219 1.54 -12.87 -0.05
CA TYR A 219 1.46 -11.69 -0.91
C TYR A 219 2.83 -11.36 -1.52
N PRO A 220 3.22 -12.02 -2.63
CA PRO A 220 4.55 -11.85 -3.24
C PRO A 220 4.80 -10.44 -3.83
N GLN A 221 3.75 -9.63 -3.98
CA GLN A 221 3.83 -8.25 -4.48
C GLN A 221 3.41 -7.23 -3.41
N ILE A 222 3.46 -7.59 -2.12
CA ILE A 222 2.97 -6.71 -1.05
C ILE A 222 3.70 -5.36 -1.02
N ASP A 223 4.97 -5.34 -1.37
CA ASP A 223 5.78 -4.13 -1.49
C ASP A 223 5.27 -3.20 -2.61
N ILE A 224 4.87 -3.75 -3.76
CA ILE A 224 4.24 -3.00 -4.85
C ILE A 224 2.90 -2.41 -4.38
N ILE A 225 2.06 -3.21 -3.72
CA ILE A 225 0.74 -2.77 -3.22
C ILE A 225 0.92 -1.67 -2.17
N HIS A 226 1.85 -1.84 -1.23
CA HIS A 226 2.19 -0.85 -0.21
C HIS A 226 2.59 0.49 -0.81
N ASP A 227 3.43 0.45 -1.85
CA ASP A 227 3.87 1.65 -2.56
C ASP A 227 2.72 2.28 -3.36
N PHE A 228 1.92 1.48 -4.05
CA PHE A 228 0.77 1.97 -4.82
C PHE A 228 -0.31 2.59 -3.95
N LEU A 229 -0.50 2.11 -2.72
CA LEU A 229 -1.40 2.75 -1.73
C LEU A 229 -0.83 4.06 -1.15
N GLY A 230 0.42 4.40 -1.47
CA GLY A 230 1.06 5.64 -1.03
C GLY A 230 1.69 5.60 0.35
N PHE A 231 1.95 4.42 0.90
CA PHE A 231 2.63 4.28 2.20
C PHE A 231 4.15 4.52 2.12
N ASN A 232 4.75 4.48 0.93
CA ASN A 232 6.19 4.71 0.73
C ASN A 232 6.51 6.18 0.44
N ILE A 233 6.66 6.96 1.51
CA ILE A 233 7.01 8.39 1.44
C ILE A 233 8.49 8.60 1.11
N VAL A 234 9.35 7.62 1.42
CA VAL A 234 10.80 7.79 1.28
C VAL A 234 11.21 7.87 -0.18
N SER A 235 10.67 6.97 -1.00
CA SER A 235 11.03 6.78 -2.41
C SER A 235 9.85 6.92 -3.39
N GLY A 236 8.60 6.96 -2.89
CA GLY A 236 7.42 6.93 -3.74
C GLY A 236 7.21 5.58 -4.40
N TYR A 237 6.35 5.53 -5.41
CA TYR A 237 5.94 4.28 -6.05
C TYR A 237 6.59 4.01 -7.42
N ARG A 238 7.44 4.91 -7.93
CA ARG A 238 8.02 4.83 -9.28
C ARG A 238 8.80 3.54 -9.53
N SER A 239 9.64 3.13 -8.59
CA SER A 239 10.45 1.90 -8.69
C SER A 239 9.54 0.65 -8.70
N SER A 240 8.52 0.64 -7.87
CA SER A 240 7.50 -0.42 -7.83
C SER A 240 6.64 -0.43 -9.09
N LEU A 241 6.32 0.72 -9.68
CA LEU A 241 5.66 0.82 -10.99
C LEU A 241 6.54 0.22 -12.10
N SER A 242 7.83 0.56 -12.13
CA SER A 242 8.78 -0.02 -13.10
C SER A 242 8.79 -1.55 -13.03
N ARG A 243 8.91 -2.12 -11.82
CA ARG A 243 8.87 -3.58 -11.61
C ARG A 243 7.51 -4.17 -12.02
N PHE A 244 6.42 -3.51 -11.67
CA PHE A 244 5.07 -3.93 -12.03
C PHE A 244 4.86 -3.98 -13.56
N LEU A 245 5.28 -2.93 -14.28
CA LEU A 245 5.20 -2.88 -15.75
C LEU A 245 6.01 -4.01 -16.39
N VAL A 246 7.23 -4.28 -15.90
CA VAL A 246 8.06 -5.39 -16.37
C VAL A 246 7.38 -6.74 -16.11
N GLN A 247 6.82 -6.96 -14.91
CA GLN A 247 6.11 -8.19 -14.55
C GLN A 247 4.87 -8.41 -15.45
N CYS A 248 4.07 -7.37 -15.66
CA CYS A 248 2.91 -7.40 -16.54
C CYS A 248 3.28 -7.73 -17.99
N LEU A 249 4.30 -7.06 -18.55
CA LEU A 249 4.75 -7.30 -19.92
C LEU A 249 5.40 -8.68 -20.09
N ALA A 250 6.15 -9.14 -19.09
CA ALA A 250 6.71 -10.49 -19.10
C ALA A 250 5.60 -11.54 -19.07
N ALA A 251 4.59 -11.38 -18.23
CA ALA A 251 3.44 -12.28 -18.17
C ALA A 251 2.63 -12.27 -19.48
N LYS A 252 2.35 -11.08 -20.03
CA LYS A 252 1.65 -10.91 -21.32
C LYS A 252 2.35 -11.65 -22.46
N ASN A 253 3.68 -11.55 -22.52
CA ASN A 253 4.49 -12.12 -23.60
C ASN A 253 5.04 -13.51 -23.27
N ASN A 254 4.61 -14.15 -22.16
CA ASN A 254 5.10 -15.44 -21.67
C ASN A 254 6.64 -15.52 -21.55
N LEU A 255 7.26 -14.45 -21.07
CA LEU A 255 8.70 -14.35 -20.88
C LEU A 255 9.07 -14.79 -19.46
N THR A 256 9.93 -15.79 -19.34
CA THR A 256 10.43 -16.27 -18.04
C THR A 256 11.59 -15.42 -17.52
N ASN A 257 12.44 -14.91 -18.40
CA ASN A 257 13.58 -14.06 -18.07
C ASN A 257 13.61 -12.84 -19.00
N PRO A 258 12.98 -11.71 -18.61
CA PRO A 258 13.03 -10.50 -19.40
C PRO A 258 14.46 -9.97 -19.46
N VAL A 259 14.98 -9.73 -20.67
CA VAL A 259 16.30 -9.13 -20.87
C VAL A 259 16.17 -7.61 -20.71
N SER A 260 16.79 -7.06 -19.67
CA SER A 260 16.94 -5.62 -19.48
C SER A 260 18.34 -5.16 -19.88
N ASN A 261 18.45 -4.04 -20.59
CA ASN A 261 19.73 -3.40 -20.89
C ASN A 261 19.72 -1.95 -20.40
N SER A 262 20.27 -1.73 -19.21
CA SER A 262 20.33 -0.41 -18.56
C SER A 262 18.93 0.22 -18.48
N ARG A 263 18.68 1.29 -19.25
CA ARG A 263 17.39 2.01 -19.29
C ARG A 263 16.33 1.36 -20.19
N VAL A 264 16.72 0.44 -21.07
CA VAL A 264 15.74 -0.39 -21.78
C VAL A 264 15.34 -1.52 -20.83
N LEU A 265 14.18 -1.35 -20.18
CA LEU A 265 13.71 -2.26 -19.14
C LEU A 265 13.28 -3.61 -19.71
N LEU A 266 12.65 -3.60 -20.89
CA LEU A 266 12.15 -4.79 -21.55
C LEU A 266 12.02 -4.56 -23.05
N GLN A 267 12.46 -5.52 -23.85
CA GLN A 267 12.30 -5.52 -25.31
C GLN A 267 11.78 -6.89 -25.77
N VAL A 268 10.64 -6.89 -26.47
CA VAL A 268 10.04 -8.09 -27.06
C VAL A 268 10.02 -7.95 -28.57
N ASN A 269 10.93 -8.64 -29.25
CA ASN A 269 11.07 -8.54 -30.70
C ASN A 269 9.86 -9.09 -31.46
N ALA A 270 9.24 -10.17 -30.96
CA ALA A 270 8.10 -10.82 -31.62
C ALA A 270 6.87 -9.90 -31.70
N SER A 271 6.55 -9.20 -30.62
CA SER A 271 5.42 -8.27 -30.52
C SER A 271 5.79 -6.80 -30.80
N LYS A 272 7.07 -6.52 -31.09
CA LYS A 272 7.62 -5.16 -31.27
C LYS A 272 7.25 -4.25 -30.09
N GLU A 273 7.48 -4.75 -28.88
CA GLU A 273 7.23 -4.02 -27.64
C GLU A 273 8.55 -3.57 -27.00
N VAL A 274 8.61 -2.33 -26.54
CA VAL A 274 9.78 -1.77 -25.85
C VAL A 274 9.31 -0.94 -24.67
N LEU A 275 9.82 -1.24 -23.47
CA LEU A 275 9.66 -0.41 -22.28
C LEU A 275 10.99 0.27 -21.95
N PHE A 276 10.96 1.60 -21.85
CA PHE A 276 12.14 2.43 -21.60
C PHE A 276 11.93 3.30 -20.35
N ASP A 277 12.93 3.28 -19.45
CA ASP A 277 13.04 4.17 -18.30
C ASP A 277 13.74 5.47 -18.72
N PHE A 278 12.97 6.57 -18.79
CA PHE A 278 13.51 7.86 -19.21
C PHE A 278 14.28 8.54 -18.08
N GLY A 279 13.69 8.57 -16.88
CA GLY A 279 14.27 9.15 -15.68
C GLY A 279 13.18 9.55 -14.67
N ASP A 280 13.60 9.92 -13.46
CA ASP A 280 12.67 10.42 -12.43
C ASP A 280 12.24 11.84 -12.75
N SER A 281 10.98 12.00 -13.14
CA SER A 281 10.44 13.29 -13.55
C SER A 281 10.29 14.27 -12.38
N ARG A 282 10.10 13.77 -11.15
CA ARG A 282 9.90 14.58 -9.95
C ARG A 282 11.14 15.38 -9.59
N GLY A 283 12.31 14.74 -9.65
CA GLY A 283 13.58 15.39 -9.33
C GLY A 283 14.06 16.36 -10.40
N GLN A 284 13.82 16.04 -11.67
CA GLN A 284 14.36 16.79 -12.81
C GLN A 284 13.57 18.07 -13.10
N ILE A 285 12.23 18.04 -13.01
CA ILE A 285 11.42 19.21 -13.36
C ILE A 285 11.60 20.39 -12.40
N ALA A 286 11.94 20.12 -11.14
CA ALA A 286 12.21 21.16 -10.15
C ALA A 286 13.60 21.80 -10.31
N GLN A 287 14.54 21.10 -10.95
CA GLN A 287 15.91 21.57 -11.14
C GLN A 287 16.08 22.37 -12.43
N ASP A 288 15.37 21.98 -13.50
CA ASP A 288 15.47 22.61 -14.81
C ASP A 288 14.22 23.43 -15.17
N ASP A 289 14.31 24.74 -14.97
CA ASP A 289 13.18 25.66 -15.16
C ASP A 289 12.74 25.85 -16.64
N SER A 290 13.50 25.28 -17.58
CA SER A 290 13.28 25.40 -19.03
C SER A 290 12.84 24.11 -19.72
N VAL A 291 12.76 22.98 -19.01
CA VAL A 291 12.39 21.69 -19.59
C VAL A 291 10.87 21.49 -19.48
N TYR A 292 10.26 21.12 -20.60
CA TYR A 292 8.83 20.79 -20.76
C TYR A 292 8.69 19.38 -21.30
N GLY A 293 7.69 18.64 -20.83
CA GLY A 293 7.35 17.33 -21.38
C GLY A 293 8.33 16.23 -21.00
N LEU A 294 8.44 15.93 -19.70
CA LEU A 294 9.40 14.95 -19.18
C LEU A 294 8.67 13.73 -18.61
N PRO A 295 8.46 12.67 -19.43
CA PRO A 295 7.82 11.45 -18.97
C PRO A 295 8.76 10.63 -18.09
N ASP A 296 8.20 9.77 -17.24
CA ASP A 296 8.96 8.82 -16.44
C ASP A 296 9.34 7.58 -17.25
N PHE A 297 8.37 7.03 -17.98
CA PHE A 297 8.53 5.84 -18.81
C PHE A 297 7.97 6.07 -20.21
N MET A 298 8.59 5.43 -21.20
CA MET A 298 8.06 5.32 -22.55
C MET A 298 7.79 3.85 -22.85
N TYR A 299 6.56 3.53 -23.21
CA TYR A 299 6.17 2.20 -23.66
C TYR A 299 5.76 2.26 -25.14
N VAL A 300 6.38 1.43 -25.96
CA VAL A 300 6.10 1.32 -27.38
C VAL A 300 5.50 -0.04 -27.63
N ARG A 301 4.39 -0.10 -28.37
CA ARG A 301 3.69 -1.33 -28.76
C ARG A 301 3.32 -1.26 -30.23
N GLY A 302 4.08 -1.93 -31.09
CA GLY A 302 3.82 -1.92 -32.52
C GLY A 302 3.93 -0.50 -33.11
N SER A 303 2.81 0.15 -33.38
CA SER A 303 2.76 1.55 -33.88
C SER A 303 2.33 2.57 -32.82
N ASP A 304 2.00 2.11 -31.61
CA ASP A 304 1.53 2.92 -30.51
C ASP A 304 2.68 3.31 -29.59
N ILE A 305 2.74 4.58 -29.20
CA ILE A 305 3.72 5.13 -28.25
C ILE A 305 2.95 5.73 -27.07
N PHE A 306 3.25 5.25 -25.87
CA PHE A 306 2.69 5.74 -24.61
C PHE A 306 3.78 6.45 -23.80
N LEU A 307 3.49 7.67 -23.38
CA LEU A 307 4.34 8.45 -22.47
C LEU A 307 3.72 8.43 -21.08
N ILE A 308 4.26 7.60 -20.19
CA ILE A 308 3.75 7.43 -18.82
C ILE A 308 4.47 8.41 -17.91
N THR A 309 3.70 9.29 -17.26
CA THR A 309 4.20 10.38 -16.43
C THR A 309 3.57 10.31 -15.05
N ILE A 310 4.40 10.33 -14.01
CA ILE A 310 3.95 10.47 -12.62
C ILE A 310 3.85 11.97 -12.34
N ALA A 311 2.66 12.43 -11.93
CA ALA A 311 2.45 13.84 -11.65
C ALA A 311 3.36 14.32 -10.51
N ALA A 312 3.80 15.57 -10.58
CA ALA A 312 4.49 16.24 -9.50
C ALA A 312 3.51 16.60 -8.38
N GLU A 313 3.99 16.69 -7.15
CA GLU A 313 3.18 17.17 -6.02
C GLU A 313 2.75 18.64 -6.21
N SER A 314 3.59 19.46 -6.86
CA SER A 314 3.31 20.87 -7.11
C SER A 314 2.40 21.07 -8.32
N HIS A 315 1.22 21.66 -8.10
CA HIS A 315 0.26 21.97 -9.15
C HIS A 315 0.84 22.85 -10.28
N TRP A 316 1.76 23.77 -9.96
CA TRP A 316 2.43 24.62 -10.95
C TRP A 316 3.33 23.82 -11.90
N LEU A 317 3.97 22.76 -11.39
CA LEU A 317 4.88 21.92 -12.17
C LEU A 317 4.13 20.91 -13.03
N ARG A 318 2.94 20.45 -12.61
CA ARG A 318 2.11 19.50 -13.37
C ARG A 318 1.81 19.98 -14.79
N LYS A 319 1.49 21.28 -14.95
CA LYS A 319 1.22 21.90 -16.27
C LYS A 319 2.43 21.86 -17.21
N ARG A 320 3.64 21.74 -16.67
CA ARG A 320 4.89 21.67 -17.44
C ARG A 320 5.34 20.23 -17.73
N GLN A 321 4.86 19.25 -16.95
CA GLN A 321 5.22 17.84 -17.12
C GLN A 321 4.61 17.23 -18.38
N VAL A 322 3.39 17.61 -18.73
CA VAL A 322 2.69 17.07 -19.90
C VAL A 322 3.31 17.65 -21.18
N PRO A 323 3.83 16.81 -22.09
CA PRO A 323 4.43 17.30 -23.34
C PRO A 323 3.41 18.03 -24.22
N HIS A 324 3.83 19.12 -24.84
CA HIS A 324 3.00 19.85 -25.80
C HIS A 324 2.83 19.06 -27.11
N ALA A 325 1.73 19.26 -27.85
CA ALA A 325 1.43 18.57 -29.13
C ALA A 325 2.62 18.55 -30.12
N LYS A 326 3.26 19.70 -30.35
CA LYS A 326 4.49 19.80 -31.17
C LYS A 326 5.65 18.89 -30.69
N GLN A 327 5.79 18.68 -29.39
CA GLN A 327 6.77 17.74 -28.84
C GLN A 327 6.35 16.30 -29.12
N LEU A 328 5.07 15.98 -28.95
CA LEU A 328 4.51 14.66 -29.27
C LEU A 328 4.73 14.31 -30.76
N GLU A 329 4.43 15.22 -31.68
CA GLU A 329 4.71 15.05 -33.11
C GLU A 329 6.22 14.79 -33.37
N GLY A 330 7.09 15.54 -32.68
CA GLY A 330 8.53 15.36 -32.77
C GLY A 330 8.99 14.00 -32.24
N ILE A 331 8.41 13.52 -31.14
CA ILE A 331 8.68 12.19 -30.58
C ILE A 331 8.17 11.11 -31.54
N ALA A 332 6.94 11.21 -32.01
CA ALA A 332 6.34 10.26 -32.93
C ALA A 332 7.13 10.14 -34.24
N ARG A 333 7.63 11.25 -34.79
CA ARG A 333 8.47 11.26 -36.00
C ARG A 333 9.80 10.56 -35.76
N ARG A 334 10.44 10.81 -34.60
CA ARG A 334 11.67 10.09 -34.21
C ARG A 334 11.39 8.61 -33.97
N GLY A 335 10.26 8.27 -33.35
CA GLY A 335 9.80 6.90 -33.19
C GLY A 335 9.68 6.19 -34.54
N SER A 336 9.07 6.83 -35.53
CA SER A 336 9.00 6.32 -36.92
C SER A 336 10.38 6.01 -37.49
N PHE A 337 11.33 6.95 -37.39
CA PHE A 337 12.69 6.76 -37.92
C PHE A 337 13.48 5.66 -37.21
N VAL A 338 13.41 5.61 -35.87
CA VAL A 338 14.22 4.69 -35.06
C VAL A 338 13.65 3.28 -35.06
N LEU A 339 12.33 3.16 -34.96
CA LEU A 339 11.64 1.88 -34.80
C LEU A 339 11.15 1.31 -36.14
N GLY A 340 11.29 2.06 -37.23
CA GLY A 340 10.85 1.66 -38.56
C GLY A 340 9.33 1.58 -38.71
N ILE A 341 8.58 2.31 -37.89
CA ILE A 341 7.11 2.37 -37.96
C ILE A 341 6.73 3.34 -39.09
N PRO A 342 5.84 2.97 -40.04
CA PRO A 342 5.38 3.89 -41.07
C PRO A 342 4.77 5.15 -40.45
N PHE A 343 5.19 6.33 -40.94
CA PHE A 343 4.81 7.63 -40.38
C PHE A 343 3.29 7.79 -40.22
N GLU A 344 2.52 7.40 -41.25
CA GLU A 344 1.05 7.45 -41.31
C GLU A 344 0.33 6.56 -40.27
N LYS A 345 1.06 5.69 -39.57
CA LYS A 345 0.50 4.72 -38.61
C LYS A 345 0.93 4.99 -37.17
N VAL A 346 1.84 5.94 -36.94
CA VAL A 346 2.33 6.21 -35.59
C VAL A 346 1.24 6.94 -34.82
N ARG A 347 0.87 6.38 -33.67
CA ARG A 347 -0.04 7.02 -32.70
C ARG A 347 0.71 7.23 -31.40
N ILE A 348 0.60 8.43 -30.83
CA ILE A 348 1.22 8.76 -29.55
C ILE A 348 0.19 9.29 -28.56
N ARG A 349 0.32 8.91 -27.29
CA ARG A 349 -0.59 9.36 -26.23
C ARG A 349 0.14 9.53 -24.89
N ASN A 350 -0.30 10.51 -24.11
CA ASN A 350 0.13 10.71 -22.74
C ASN A 350 -0.70 9.85 -21.78
N VAL A 351 -0.05 9.36 -20.72
CA VAL A 351 -0.70 8.68 -19.60
C VAL A 351 -0.23 9.35 -18.33
N LEU A 352 -1.12 10.06 -17.66
CA LEU A 352 -0.81 10.78 -16.43
C LEU A 352 -1.28 9.98 -15.21
N LEU A 353 -0.38 9.75 -14.26
CA LEU A 353 -0.62 9.01 -13.01
C LEU A 353 -0.55 9.94 -11.78
N PRO A 354 -1.20 9.59 -10.65
CA PRO A 354 -1.24 10.44 -9.47
C PRO A 354 0.16 10.59 -8.84
N PRO A 355 0.42 11.65 -8.06
CA PRO A 355 1.78 11.94 -7.59
C PRO A 355 2.32 10.97 -6.53
N ASN A 356 1.45 10.53 -5.60
CA ASN A 356 1.88 9.85 -4.37
C ASN A 356 1.37 8.42 -4.24
N TYR A 357 0.44 7.99 -5.10
CA TYR A 357 -0.20 6.69 -5.09
C TYR A 357 -0.68 6.34 -6.51
N VAL A 358 -1.23 5.15 -6.69
CA VAL A 358 -1.89 4.71 -7.93
C VAL A 358 -3.32 4.32 -7.57
N ASP A 359 -4.32 5.03 -8.06
CA ASP A 359 -5.72 4.66 -7.84
C ASP A 359 -6.14 3.47 -8.73
N ALA A 360 -7.28 2.85 -8.40
CA ALA A 360 -7.80 1.68 -9.09
C ALA A 360 -8.11 1.96 -10.58
N ALA A 361 -8.54 3.18 -10.93
CA ALA A 361 -8.83 3.54 -12.32
C ALA A 361 -7.52 3.71 -13.11
N SER A 362 -6.50 4.33 -12.52
CA SER A 362 -5.15 4.38 -13.10
C SER A 362 -4.55 2.99 -13.30
N LEU A 363 -4.66 2.10 -12.32
CA LEU A 363 -4.18 0.72 -12.42
C LEU A 363 -4.87 -0.01 -13.57
N ARG A 364 -6.21 0.08 -13.67
CA ARG A 364 -7.01 -0.51 -14.75
C ARG A 364 -6.62 0.06 -16.11
N ARG A 365 -6.48 1.38 -16.22
CA ARG A 365 -6.05 2.06 -17.46
C ARG A 365 -4.67 1.57 -17.91
N LEU A 366 -3.73 1.39 -16.99
CA LEU A 366 -2.41 0.85 -17.31
C LEU A 366 -2.51 -0.58 -17.83
N THR A 367 -3.19 -1.48 -17.11
CA THR A 367 -3.23 -2.91 -17.48
C THR A 367 -4.07 -3.17 -18.72
N GLU A 368 -5.26 -2.58 -18.83
CA GLU A 368 -6.23 -2.85 -19.89
C GLU A 368 -5.97 -2.00 -21.15
N ASN A 369 -5.71 -0.69 -21.01
CA ASN A 369 -5.63 0.20 -22.18
C ASN A 369 -4.20 0.35 -22.70
N VAL A 370 -3.24 0.57 -21.79
CA VAL A 370 -1.84 0.80 -22.17
C VAL A 370 -1.17 -0.52 -22.52
N LEU A 371 -1.24 -1.50 -21.62
CA LEU A 371 -0.60 -2.80 -21.83
C LEU A 371 -1.45 -3.77 -22.66
N GLU A 372 -2.76 -3.55 -22.80
CA GLU A 372 -3.69 -4.44 -23.53
C GLU A 372 -3.54 -5.89 -23.06
N MET A 373 -3.61 -6.06 -21.75
CA MET A 373 -3.62 -7.38 -21.14
C MET A 373 -5.05 -7.92 -21.12
N ALA A 374 -5.19 -9.20 -21.48
CA ALA A 374 -6.46 -9.88 -21.29
C ALA A 374 -6.79 -10.02 -19.79
N PRO A 375 -8.08 -9.94 -19.38
CA PRO A 375 -8.46 -9.92 -17.97
C PRO A 375 -7.93 -11.13 -17.17
N ASP A 376 -7.88 -12.31 -17.78
CA ASP A 376 -7.34 -13.54 -17.18
C ASP A 376 -5.84 -13.43 -16.88
N VAL A 377 -5.07 -12.79 -17.77
CA VAL A 377 -3.64 -12.52 -17.57
C VAL A 377 -3.45 -11.51 -16.45
N VAL A 378 -4.30 -10.48 -16.36
CA VAL A 378 -4.28 -9.51 -15.25
C VAL A 378 -4.55 -10.21 -13.91
N THR A 379 -5.62 -11.01 -13.81
CA THR A 379 -5.96 -11.74 -12.58
C THR A 379 -4.84 -12.71 -12.17
N LYS A 380 -4.17 -13.35 -13.13
CA LYS A 380 -3.03 -14.22 -12.84
C LYS A 380 -1.78 -13.47 -12.36
N THR A 381 -1.51 -12.29 -12.94
CA THR A 381 -0.28 -11.51 -12.67
C THR A 381 -0.41 -10.63 -11.44
N ALA A 382 -1.61 -10.11 -11.18
CA ALA A 382 -1.95 -9.24 -10.07
C ALA A 382 -3.31 -9.67 -9.47
N PRO A 383 -3.39 -10.83 -8.78
CA PRO A 383 -4.64 -11.35 -8.24
C PRO A 383 -5.29 -10.40 -7.22
N TRP A 384 -4.48 -9.60 -6.54
CA TRP A 384 -4.91 -8.57 -5.59
C TRP A 384 -5.63 -7.37 -6.23
N SER A 385 -5.54 -7.19 -7.56
CA SER A 385 -6.17 -6.06 -8.26
C SER A 385 -7.69 -6.01 -8.07
N SER A 386 -8.34 -7.16 -7.86
CA SER A 386 -9.78 -7.25 -7.58
C SER A 386 -10.19 -6.72 -6.20
N LEU A 387 -9.26 -6.71 -5.25
CA LEU A 387 -9.44 -6.21 -3.88
C LEU A 387 -8.92 -4.76 -3.75
N TYR A 388 -8.43 -4.17 -4.84
CA TYR A 388 -7.79 -2.86 -4.84
C TYR A 388 -8.82 -1.75 -5.09
N GLU A 389 -9.23 -1.08 -4.01
CA GLU A 389 -10.30 -0.07 -4.03
C GLU A 389 -9.81 1.37 -3.78
N LYS A 390 -8.51 1.63 -3.95
CA LYS A 390 -7.97 2.98 -3.75
C LYS A 390 -8.54 3.95 -4.78
N GLU A 391 -9.26 4.95 -4.30
CA GLU A 391 -9.79 6.04 -5.12
C GLU A 391 -8.88 7.27 -5.07
N LEU A 392 -9.09 8.18 -6.02
CA LEU A 392 -8.46 9.49 -6.02
C LEU A 392 -8.94 10.30 -4.82
N ASP A 393 -7.99 10.87 -4.08
CA ASP A 393 -8.29 11.73 -2.96
C ASP A 393 -9.03 12.99 -3.45
N THR A 394 -10.22 13.26 -2.90
CA THR A 394 -11.08 14.39 -3.31
C THR A 394 -10.43 15.78 -3.13
N LYS A 395 -9.29 15.85 -2.43
CA LYS A 395 -8.54 17.07 -2.19
C LYS A 395 -7.63 17.44 -3.36
N ASP A 396 -7.31 16.51 -4.27
CA ASP A 396 -6.41 16.76 -5.40
C ASP A 396 -7.19 17.16 -6.66
N VAL A 397 -8.06 18.17 -6.52
CA VAL A 397 -8.99 18.64 -7.58
C VAL A 397 -8.24 19.01 -8.87
N ASP A 398 -7.12 19.73 -8.73
CA ASP A 398 -6.30 20.16 -9.87
C ASP A 398 -5.71 18.97 -10.64
N TYR A 399 -5.33 17.89 -9.94
CA TYR A 399 -4.89 16.67 -10.60
C TYR A 399 -6.04 16.02 -11.34
N CYS A 400 -7.20 15.86 -10.70
CA CYS A 400 -8.38 15.22 -11.31
C CYS A 400 -8.84 15.94 -12.59
N GLU A 401 -8.80 17.27 -12.62
CA GLU A 401 -9.11 18.05 -13.82
C GLU A 401 -8.10 17.81 -14.95
N LEU A 402 -6.80 17.90 -14.62
CA LEU A 402 -5.74 17.68 -15.60
C LEU A 402 -5.75 16.23 -16.11
N GLU A 403 -5.92 15.26 -15.22
CA GLU A 403 -6.00 13.85 -15.53
C GLU A 403 -7.12 13.58 -16.54
N ARG A 404 -8.32 14.13 -16.32
CA ARG A 404 -9.42 14.01 -17.28
C ARG A 404 -9.04 14.53 -18.65
N THR A 405 -8.49 15.75 -18.72
CA THR A 405 -8.11 16.34 -20.01
C THR A 405 -7.04 15.54 -20.75
N VAL A 406 -6.03 15.03 -20.06
CA VAL A 406 -4.89 14.32 -20.67
C VAL A 406 -5.25 12.88 -21.02
N ASN A 407 -5.95 12.18 -20.12
CA ASN A 407 -6.25 10.77 -20.29
C ASN A 407 -7.52 10.54 -21.11
N GLU A 408 -8.36 11.54 -21.37
CA GLU A 408 -9.46 11.46 -22.35
C GLU A 408 -9.05 11.99 -23.73
N GLU A 409 -7.87 12.59 -23.86
CA GLU A 409 -7.34 13.09 -25.14
C GLU A 409 -7.23 11.95 -26.16
N GLU A 410 -7.68 12.23 -27.40
CA GLU A 410 -7.56 11.30 -28.51
C GLU A 410 -6.10 11.05 -28.89
N TRP A 411 -5.85 9.94 -29.57
CA TRP A 411 -4.53 9.62 -30.08
C TRP A 411 -4.04 10.69 -31.05
N LEU A 412 -2.89 11.27 -30.76
CA LEU A 412 -2.22 12.12 -31.73
C LEU A 412 -1.62 11.23 -32.82
N THR A 413 -2.13 11.37 -34.03
CA THR A 413 -1.69 10.63 -35.23
C THR A 413 -0.92 11.58 -36.13
N LEU A 414 0.18 11.11 -36.70
CA LEU A 414 1.07 11.88 -37.57
C LEU A 414 0.61 11.94 -39.03
#